data_AF-A5HGG2-F1
#
_entry.id   AF-A5HGG2-F1
#
_cell.length_a   1.000
_cell.length_b   1.000
_cell.length_c   1.000
_cell.angle_alpha   90.00
_cell.angle_beta   90.00
_cell.angle_gamma   90.00
#
_symmetry.space_group_name_H-M   'P 1'
#
loop_
_entity.id
_entity.type
_entity.pdbx_description
1 polymer ?
#
loop_
_entity_poly.entity_id
_entity_poly.type
_entity_poly.pdbx_seq_one_letter_code
_entity_poly.pdbx_strand_id
1 'polypeptide(L)' 'LEGNQLQTLPAGVFDSLAELKTLGLEKNQLWVLP' A
#
# COMPACT_ATOMS: atom_id res chain seq x y z
N LEU A 1 -17.94 -6.22 5.56
CA LEU A 1 -16.54 -6.43 5.12
C LEU A 1 -15.91 -5.05 4.99
N GLU A 2 -15.28 -4.54 6.06
CA GLU A 2 -14.53 -3.29 5.97
C GLU A 2 -13.23 -3.52 5.22
N GLY A 3 -12.89 -2.61 4.30
CA GLY A 3 -11.59 -2.58 3.61
C GLY A 3 -10.45 -2.30 4.59
N ASN A 4 -9.22 -2.61 4.17
CA ASN A 4 -8.03 -2.33 4.96
C ASN A 4 -7.90 -0.82 5.20
N GLN A 5 -7.81 -0.41 6.46
CA GLN A 5 -7.78 1.02 6.82
C GLN A 5 -6.35 1.57 6.80
N LEU A 6 -5.53 1.15 5.83
CA LEU A 6 -4.17 1.65 5.72
C LEU A 6 -4.20 3.14 5.35
N GLN A 7 -3.64 3.97 6.24
CA GLN A 7 -3.54 5.43 6.06
C GLN A 7 -2.21 5.85 5.47
N THR A 8 -1.16 5.06 5.73
CA THR A 8 0.20 5.25 5.21
C THR A 8 0.83 3.90 4.93
N LEU A 9 1.76 3.88 3.97
CA LEU A 9 2.59 2.72 3.67
C LEU A 9 3.94 2.91 4.39
N PRO A 10 4.47 1.90 5.10
CA PRO A 10 5.81 2.00 5.66
C PRO A 10 6.84 2.21 4.55
N ALA A 11 7.81 3.09 4.80
CA ALA A 11 8.95 3.22 3.91
C ALA A 11 9.66 1.86 3.78
N GLY A 12 10.00 1.49 2.55
CA GLY A 12 10.68 0.24 2.25
C GLY A 12 9.81 -1.02 2.25
N VAL A 13 8.48 -0.91 2.41
CA VAL A 13 7.57 -2.07 2.33
C VAL A 13 7.61 -2.76 0.96
N PHE A 14 8.10 -2.06 -0.07
CA PHE A 14 8.25 -2.58 -1.43
C PHE A 14 9.70 -2.94 -1.79
N ASP A 15 10.68 -2.74 -0.90
CA ASP A 15 12.11 -2.90 -1.23
C ASP A 15 12.47 -4.34 -1.61
N SER A 16 11.79 -5.32 -1.01
CA SER A 16 11.95 -6.73 -1.32
C SER A 16 11.05 -7.22 -2.48
N LEU A 17 10.16 -6.36 -2.99
CA LEU A 17 9.20 -6.69 -4.03
C LEU A 17 9.69 -6.21 -5.40
N ALA A 18 10.93 -6.62 -5.76
CA ALA A 18 11.63 -6.18 -6.96
C ALA A 18 10.90 -6.46 -8.29
N GLU A 19 9.97 -7.42 -8.30
CA GLU A 19 9.18 -7.77 -9.49
C GLU A 19 7.71 -7.35 -9.39
N LEU A 20 7.34 -6.52 -8.41
CA LEU A 20 5.96 -6.06 -8.25
C LEU A 20 5.55 -5.17 -9.43
N LYS A 21 4.62 -5.65 -10.25
CA LYS A 21 4.09 -4.91 -11.41
C LYS A 21 2.78 -4.20 -11.12
N THR A 22 1.97 -4.76 -10.22
CA THR A 22 0.64 -4.24 -9.90
C THR A 22 0.39 -4.31 -8.41
N LEU A 23 -0.10 -3.23 -7.84
CA LEU A 23 -0.48 -3.13 -6.43
C LEU A 23 -1.92 -2.61 -6.33
N GLY A 24 -2.82 -3.42 -5.76
CA GLY A 24 -4.22 -3.06 -5.53
C GLY A 24 -4.40 -2.41 -4.16
N LEU A 25 -4.86 -1.17 -4.14
CA LEU A 25 -5.03 -0.37 -2.91
C LEU A 25 -6.43 0.26 -2.81
N GLU A 26 -7.37 -0.11 -3.68
CA GLU A 26 -8.63 0.61 -3.88
C GLU A 26 -9.57 0.65 -2.66
N LYS A 27 -9.33 -0.18 -1.64
CA LYS A 27 -10.10 -0.18 -0.38
C LYS A 27 -9.28 0.29 0.82
N ASN A 28 -8.29 1.16 0.59
CA ASN A 28 -7.48 1.80 1.63
C ASN A 28 -7.75 3.30 1.74
N GLN A 29 -7.36 3.89 2.86
CA GLN A 29 -7.53 5.31 3.18
C GLN A 29 -6.19 6.05 3.07
N LEU A 30 -5.41 5.73 2.03
CA LEU A 30 -4.08 6.28 1.86
C LEU A 30 -4.17 7.77 1.55
N TRP A 31 -3.72 8.58 2.50
CA TRP A 31 -3.65 10.04 2.34
C TRP A 31 -2.24 10.52 1.99
N VAL A 32 -1.24 9.68 2.25
CA VAL A 32 0.17 9.95 1.97
C VAL A 32 0.81 8.71 1.38
N LEU A 33 1.39 8.87 0.18
CA LEU A 33 2.42 7.96 -0.33
C LEU A 33 3.78 8.50 0.17
N PRO A 34 4.62 7.65 0.80
CA PRO A 34 5.98 8.02 1.18
C PRO A 34 6.86 8.42 -0.01
#